data_AF-A0A9N9I335-F1
#
_entry.id   AF-A0A9N9I335-F1
#
_cell.length_a   1.000
_cell.length_b   1.000
_cell.length_c   1.000
_cell.angle_alpha   90.00
_cell.angle_beta   90.00
_cell.angle_gamma   90.00
#
_symmetry.space_group_name_H-M   'P 1'
#
loop_
_entity.id
_entity.type
_entity.pdbx_description
1 polymer ?
#
loop_
_entity_poly.entity_id
_entity_poly.type
_entity_poly.pdbx_seq_one_letter_code
_entity_poly.pdbx_strand_id
1 'polypeptide(L)'
;MSLKTDTATPKTINNTGEERGLSSNLYEDKFFIVTSTHLIIKKFYFPLGTSKSIPLTEITSVVTDEECPLRWWQLKSWGMPLNNVWFALDFRRDIKWIRGNKITCIVTVRHDSIKKGFSFESRRGVDILRNAINQTSL
;
A
#
# COMPACT_ATOMS: atom_id res chain seq x y z
N MET A 1 27.06 43.17 22.73
CA MET A 1 26.76 42.42 21.49
C MET A 1 26.27 41.04 21.94
N SER A 2 24.98 40.93 22.27
CA SER A 2 24.41 39.75 22.95
C SER A 2 23.89 38.73 21.95
N LEU A 3 24.41 37.51 22.05
CA LEU A 3 23.93 36.32 21.36
C LEU A 3 22.60 35.88 21.99
N LYS A 4 21.52 35.88 21.20
CA LYS A 4 20.26 35.23 21.57
C LYS A 4 20.32 33.77 21.10
N THR A 5 20.25 32.86 22.05
CA THR A 5 20.14 31.40 21.82
C THR A 5 18.67 31.06 21.61
N ASP A 6 18.28 30.70 20.39
CA ASP A 6 16.94 30.17 20.11
C ASP A 6 16.85 28.72 20.60
N THR A 7 16.09 28.53 21.68
CA THR A 7 15.76 27.23 22.24
C THR A 7 14.54 26.69 21.49
N ALA A 8 14.74 25.70 20.62
CA ALA A 8 13.65 25.01 19.95
C ALA A 8 12.94 24.05 20.91
N THR A 9 11.75 24.43 21.34
CA THR A 9 10.82 23.60 22.14
C THR A 9 10.34 22.39 21.32
N PRO A 10 10.33 21.17 21.89
CA PRO A 10 9.77 20.02 21.20
C PRO A 10 8.25 20.17 21.07
N LYS A 11 7.76 20.13 19.82
CA LYS A 11 6.32 20.14 19.54
C LYS A 11 5.70 18.82 20.01
N THR A 12 4.96 18.90 21.11
CA THR A 12 4.00 17.89 21.57
C THR A 12 3.00 17.61 20.47
N ILE A 13 3.05 16.40 19.89
CA ILE A 13 2.01 15.91 19.00
C ILE A 13 0.97 15.23 19.89
N ASN A 14 -0.17 15.90 20.04
CA ASN A 14 -1.30 15.41 20.82
C ASN A 14 -1.92 14.20 20.10
N ASN A 15 -1.80 13.04 20.73
CA ASN A 15 -2.56 11.83 20.42
C ASN A 15 -4.02 12.05 20.79
N THR A 16 -4.91 12.04 19.81
CA THR A 16 -6.36 11.94 20.06
C THR A 16 -7.00 11.15 18.94
N GLY A 17 -7.35 9.88 19.22
CA GLY A 17 -8.08 9.02 18.29
C GLY A 17 -7.92 7.53 18.56
N GLU A 18 -8.68 7.03 19.53
CA GLU A 18 -9.19 5.65 19.66
C GLU A 18 -8.19 4.47 19.65
N GLU A 19 -7.86 4.00 20.86
CA GLU A 19 -7.38 2.65 21.11
C GLU A 19 -8.47 1.61 20.80
N ARG A 20 -8.47 1.08 19.57
CA ARG A 20 -9.08 -0.22 19.24
C ARG A 20 -7.93 -1.14 18.81
N GLY A 21 -7.50 -2.01 19.72
CA GLY A 21 -6.54 -3.11 19.47
C GLY A 21 -5.41 -2.76 18.49
N LEU A 22 -4.40 -2.03 18.97
CA LEU A 22 -3.30 -1.47 18.18
C LEU A 22 -2.62 -2.50 17.28
N SER A 23 -3.13 -2.64 16.05
CA SER A 23 -2.37 -3.25 14.97
C SER A 23 -1.20 -2.32 14.65
N SER A 24 0.00 -2.67 15.10
CA SER A 24 1.19 -1.84 14.91
C SER A 24 1.41 -1.58 13.42
N ASN A 25 1.59 -0.32 13.03
CA ASN A 25 1.94 0.04 11.67
C ASN A 25 3.36 -0.45 11.37
N LEU A 26 3.50 -1.46 10.50
CA LEU A 26 4.78 -2.05 10.12
C LEU A 26 5.44 -1.25 8.98
N TYR A 27 4.62 -0.66 8.12
CA TYR A 27 5.07 0.16 7.00
C TYR A 27 3.94 1.03 6.47
N GLU A 28 4.27 2.28 6.14
CA GLU A 28 3.34 3.20 5.49
C GLU A 28 4.01 3.91 4.31
N ASP A 29 3.28 3.94 3.19
CA ASP A 29 3.54 4.81 2.05
C ASP A 29 2.28 5.63 1.77
N LYS A 30 2.41 6.61 0.87
CA LYS A 30 1.37 7.46 0.33
C LYS A 30 0.15 6.71 -0.21
N PHE A 31 0.30 5.47 -0.68
CA PHE A 31 -0.79 4.70 -1.30
C PHE A 31 -1.20 3.45 -0.53
N PHE A 32 -0.49 3.03 0.51
CA PHE A 32 -0.91 1.88 1.32
C PHE A 32 -0.28 1.88 2.71
N ILE A 33 -0.85 1.09 3.61
CA ILE A 33 -0.37 0.82 4.97
C ILE A 33 -0.33 -0.69 5.16
N VAL A 34 0.74 -1.21 5.74
CA VAL A 34 0.84 -2.58 6.23
C VAL A 34 0.86 -2.51 7.75
N THR A 35 -0.17 -3.06 8.39
CA THR A 35 -0.20 -3.24 9.84
C THR A 35 0.13 -4.68 10.19
N SER A 36 0.18 -5.01 11.48
CA SER A 36 0.32 -6.41 11.92
C SER A 36 -0.85 -7.31 11.53
N THR A 37 -2.00 -6.76 11.13
CA THR A 37 -3.21 -7.54 10.84
C THR A 37 -3.86 -7.24 9.50
N HIS A 38 -3.57 -6.09 8.90
CA HIS A 38 -4.21 -5.66 7.66
C HIS A 38 -3.23 -5.06 6.64
N LEU A 39 -3.56 -5.26 5.36
CA LEU A 39 -3.12 -4.42 4.27
C LEU A 39 -4.22 -3.40 3.96
N ILE A 40 -3.90 -2.12 4.05
CA ILE A 40 -4.81 -1.02 3.73
C ILE A 40 -4.32 -0.35 2.45
N ILE A 41 -5.05 -0.50 1.36
CA ILE A 41 -4.76 0.16 0.08
C ILE A 41 -5.54 1.47 0.04
N LYS A 42 -4.86 2.61 0.05
CA LYS A 42 -5.46 3.96 0.01
C LYS A 42 -6.00 4.24 -1.39
N LYS A 43 -7.09 5.01 -1.48
CA LYS A 43 -7.66 5.45 -2.77
C LYS A 43 -7.99 4.30 -3.73
N PHE A 44 -8.47 3.19 -3.18
CA PHE A 44 -8.76 1.97 -3.94
C PHE A 44 -10.03 2.11 -4.80
N TYR A 45 -11.08 2.72 -4.25
CA TYR A 45 -12.36 2.89 -4.93
C TYR A 45 -12.50 4.31 -5.49
N PHE A 46 -12.28 4.48 -6.80
CA PHE A 46 -12.62 5.72 -7.50
C PHE A 46 -14.11 5.75 -7.88
N PRO A 47 -14.82 6.91 -7.81
CA PRO A 47 -14.34 8.27 -7.59
C PRO A 47 -14.19 8.71 -6.12
N LEU A 48 -14.71 7.92 -5.17
CA LEU A 48 -14.79 8.32 -3.76
C LEU A 48 -13.44 8.32 -3.03
N GLY A 49 -12.41 7.68 -3.61
CA GLY A 49 -11.07 7.60 -3.05
C GLY A 49 -10.99 6.83 -1.73
N THR A 50 -11.98 5.99 -1.42
CA THR A 50 -12.00 5.24 -0.17
C THR A 50 -10.94 4.13 -0.17
N SER A 51 -10.42 3.84 1.03
CA SER A 51 -9.42 2.79 1.22
C SER A 51 -10.06 1.41 1.21
N LYS A 52 -9.31 0.41 0.74
CA LYS A 52 -9.66 -1.00 0.90
C LYS A 52 -8.79 -1.59 2.01
N SER A 53 -9.42 -2.10 3.06
CA SER A 53 -8.75 -2.89 4.10
C SER A 53 -8.89 -4.38 3.78
N ILE A 54 -7.81 -5.13 3.90
CA ILE A 54 -7.73 -6.57 3.63
C ILE A 54 -7.01 -7.23 4.81
N PRO A 55 -7.65 -8.15 5.56
CA PRO A 55 -6.97 -8.92 6.59
C PRO A 55 -5.81 -9.73 6.00
N LEU A 56 -4.65 -9.75 6.67
CA LEU A 56 -3.48 -10.50 6.18
C LEU A 56 -3.75 -12.01 6.09
N THR A 57 -4.59 -12.55 6.99
CA THR A 57 -5.07 -13.95 6.99
C THR A 57 -5.82 -14.35 5.70
N GLU A 58 -6.41 -13.37 5.02
CA GLU A 58 -7.17 -13.59 3.79
C GLU A 58 -6.30 -13.49 2.53
N ILE A 59 -5.08 -12.96 2.63
CA ILE A 59 -4.18 -12.84 1.47
C ILE A 59 -3.52 -14.20 1.21
N THR A 60 -3.78 -14.78 0.04
CA THR A 60 -3.25 -16.10 -0.34
C THR A 60 -2.03 -16.02 -1.24
N SER A 61 -1.80 -14.88 -1.89
CA SER A 61 -0.66 -14.68 -2.80
C SER A 61 -0.36 -13.20 -2.99
N VAL A 62 0.93 -12.88 -3.10
CA VAL A 62 1.49 -11.56 -3.41
C VAL A 62 2.50 -11.71 -4.54
N VAL A 63 2.15 -11.24 -5.74
CA VAL A 63 3.03 -11.30 -6.92
C VAL A 63 3.39 -9.90 -7.41
N THR A 64 4.64 -9.72 -7.80
CA THR A 64 5.14 -8.49 -8.42
C THR A 64 5.10 -8.59 -9.95
N ASP A 65 5.27 -7.45 -10.63
CA ASP A 65 5.43 -7.41 -12.09
C ASP A 65 6.72 -8.08 -12.58
N GLU A 66 7.75 -8.19 -11.74
CA GLU A 66 8.95 -8.99 -12.05
C GLU A 66 8.65 -10.50 -12.07
N GLU A 67 7.80 -10.98 -11.16
CA GLU A 67 7.47 -12.40 -11.00
C GLU A 67 6.33 -12.84 -11.92
N CYS A 68 5.44 -11.90 -12.28
CA CYS A 68 4.36 -12.11 -13.23
C CYS A 68 4.31 -10.92 -14.19
N PRO A 69 5.12 -10.92 -15.26
CA PRO A 69 5.17 -9.83 -16.21
C PRO A 69 3.82 -9.67 -16.90
N LEU A 70 3.01 -8.75 -16.39
CA LEU A 70 1.77 -8.34 -17.00
C LEU A 70 2.08 -7.63 -18.33
N ARG A 71 1.31 -7.96 -19.36
CA ARG A 71 1.39 -7.24 -20.63
C ARG A 71 0.90 -5.80 -20.43
N TRP A 72 1.37 -4.87 -21.24
CA TRP A 72 1.07 -3.44 -21.07
C TRP A 72 -0.44 -3.12 -21.08
N TRP A 73 -1.26 -3.92 -21.76
CA TRP A 73 -2.73 -3.78 -21.79
C TRP A 73 -3.46 -4.40 -20.59
N GLN A 74 -2.76 -5.19 -19.78
CA GLN A 74 -3.25 -5.77 -18.54
C GLN A 74 -2.95 -4.88 -17.32
N LEU A 75 -2.11 -3.87 -17.52
CA LEU A 75 -1.80 -2.83 -16.54
C LEU A 75 -2.73 -1.64 -16.77
N LYS A 76 -3.26 -1.09 -15.68
CA LYS A 76 -4.02 0.17 -15.70
C LYS A 76 -3.62 1.05 -14.53
N SER A 77 -3.76 2.36 -14.75
CA SER A 77 -3.65 3.39 -13.73
C SER A 77 -4.73 3.34 -12.67
N TRP A 78 -5.90 2.78 -13.03
CA TRP A 78 -7.01 2.53 -12.12
C TRP A 78 -8.04 1.55 -12.71
N GLY A 79 -8.83 0.92 -11.83
CA GLY A 79 -10.02 0.16 -12.20
C GLY A 79 -9.71 -1.23 -12.75
N MET A 80 -10.70 -1.85 -13.40
CA MET A 80 -10.58 -3.20 -13.95
C MET A 80 -10.21 -3.16 -15.45
N PRO A 81 -9.11 -3.81 -15.88
CA PRO A 81 -8.82 -4.14 -17.28
C PRO A 81 -9.66 -5.33 -17.77
N LEU A 82 -9.31 -5.90 -18.92
CA LEU A 82 -9.84 -7.18 -19.42
C LEU A 82 -9.35 -8.41 -18.61
N ASN A 83 -8.83 -8.19 -17.41
CA ASN A 83 -8.41 -9.22 -16.47
C ASN A 83 -9.15 -9.04 -15.14
N ASN A 84 -9.18 -10.09 -14.31
CA ASN A 84 -9.79 -10.03 -12.98
C ASN A 84 -8.86 -9.35 -11.96
N VAL A 85 -8.36 -8.14 -12.28
CA VAL A 85 -7.52 -7.33 -11.39
C VAL A 85 -8.09 -5.93 -11.30
N TRP A 86 -8.42 -5.46 -10.10
CA TRP A 86 -8.81 -4.07 -9.86
C TRP A 86 -7.61 -3.27 -9.36
N PHE A 87 -7.18 -2.29 -10.13
CA PHE A 87 -6.06 -1.41 -9.76
C PHE A 87 -6.52 -0.22 -8.94
N ALA A 88 -5.83 0.01 -7.82
CA ALA A 88 -5.92 1.25 -7.06
C ALA A 88 -5.51 2.45 -7.93
N LEU A 89 -6.06 3.62 -7.61
CA LEU A 89 -5.77 4.84 -8.36
C LEU A 89 -4.33 5.32 -8.12
N ASP A 90 -3.48 5.22 -9.14
CA ASP A 90 -2.10 5.71 -9.08
C ASP A 90 -1.69 6.53 -10.31
N PHE A 91 -2.44 7.61 -10.57
CA PHE A 91 -2.09 8.55 -11.65
C PHE A 91 -0.74 9.22 -11.50
N ARG A 92 -0.26 9.40 -10.25
CA ARG A 92 0.97 10.19 -10.01
C ARG A 92 2.21 9.45 -10.48
N ARG A 93 2.18 8.11 -10.53
CA ARG A 93 3.30 7.28 -10.99
C ARG A 93 3.16 6.76 -12.42
N ASP A 94 2.08 7.11 -13.12
CA ASP A 94 1.88 6.77 -14.54
C ASP A 94 2.33 7.85 -15.52
N ILE A 95 2.75 9.01 -15.01
CA ILE A 95 3.33 10.06 -15.83
C ILE A 95 4.72 9.57 -16.29
N LYS A 96 4.85 9.25 -17.58
CA LYS A 96 6.05 8.65 -18.23
C LYS A 96 7.38 9.36 -17.90
N TRP A 97 7.35 10.67 -17.65
CA TRP A 97 8.53 11.48 -17.27
C TRP A 97 8.98 11.30 -15.81
N ILE A 98 8.14 10.69 -14.97
CA ILE A 98 8.37 10.39 -13.55
C ILE A 98 8.30 8.86 -13.36
N ARG A 99 8.85 8.08 -14.30
CA ARG A 99 9.11 6.65 -14.05
C ARG A 99 10.26 6.53 -13.05
N GLY A 100 9.97 6.83 -11.78
CA GLY A 100 10.68 6.17 -10.69
C GLY A 100 10.38 4.67 -10.78
N ASN A 101 11.32 3.82 -10.33
CA ASN A 101 11.15 2.37 -10.28
C ASN A 101 9.95 2.02 -9.40
N LYS A 102 8.75 1.95 -9.98
CA LYS A 102 7.56 1.45 -9.29
C LYS A 102 7.50 -0.05 -9.47
N ILE A 103 7.18 -0.75 -8.40
CA ILE A 103 6.94 -2.19 -8.44
C ILE A 103 5.43 -2.38 -8.37
N THR A 104 4.86 -2.94 -9.44
CA THR A 104 3.44 -3.28 -9.44
C THR A 104 3.25 -4.56 -8.66
N CYS A 105 2.28 -4.58 -7.75
CA CYS A 105 1.95 -5.74 -6.93
C CYS A 105 0.49 -6.11 -7.12
N ILE A 106 0.23 -7.41 -7.15
CA ILE A 106 -1.11 -7.98 -7.23
C ILE A 106 -1.28 -8.91 -6.04
N VAL A 107 -2.31 -8.67 -5.24
CA VAL A 107 -2.68 -9.56 -4.15
C VAL A 107 -3.92 -10.37 -4.53
N THR A 108 -3.87 -11.67 -4.24
CA THR A 108 -5.03 -12.56 -4.33
C THR A 108 -5.59 -12.72 -2.93
N VAL A 109 -6.91 -12.53 -2.81
CA VAL A 109 -7.63 -12.60 -1.54
C VAL A 109 -8.55 -13.81 -1.56
N ARG A 110 -8.59 -14.56 -0.46
CA ARG A 110 -9.41 -15.74 -0.30
C ARG A 110 -10.88 -15.39 -0.51
N HIS A 111 -11.60 -16.22 -1.27
CA HIS A 111 -13.01 -16.03 -1.59
C HIS A 111 -13.34 -14.73 -2.37
N ASP A 112 -12.35 -14.03 -2.92
CA ASP A 112 -12.54 -12.86 -3.78
C ASP A 112 -12.11 -13.19 -5.22
N SER A 113 -13.05 -13.08 -6.16
CA SER A 113 -12.79 -13.35 -7.59
C SER A 113 -11.99 -12.25 -8.28
N ILE A 114 -11.87 -11.07 -7.65
CA ILE A 114 -11.17 -9.91 -8.19
C ILE A 114 -9.86 -9.74 -7.41
N LYS A 115 -8.73 -9.86 -8.09
CA LYS A 115 -7.42 -9.57 -7.48
C LYS A 115 -7.25 -8.06 -7.27
N LYS A 116 -6.43 -7.65 -6.30
CA LYS A 116 -6.23 -6.22 -6.00
C LYS A 116 -4.83 -5.80 -6.46
N GLY A 117 -4.78 -4.90 -7.43
CA GLY A 117 -3.55 -4.35 -7.98
C GLY A 117 -3.22 -3.01 -7.34
N PHE A 118 -1.96 -2.77 -6.99
CA PHE A 118 -1.45 -1.50 -6.48
C PHE A 118 0.07 -1.43 -6.67
N SER A 119 0.69 -0.31 -6.32
CA SER A 119 2.10 -0.02 -6.59
C SER A 119 2.90 0.27 -5.31
N PHE A 120 4.17 -0.10 -5.34
CA PHE A 120 5.17 0.19 -4.31
C PHE A 120 6.22 1.21 -4.80
N GLU A 121 6.73 2.08 -3.92
CA GLU A 121 7.91 2.93 -4.22
C GLU A 121 9.23 2.16 -4.14
N SER A 122 9.24 1.09 -3.34
CA SER A 122 10.47 0.36 -3.04
C SER A 122 10.19 -1.12 -2.77
N ARG A 123 11.20 -1.94 -3.04
CA ARG A 123 11.19 -3.38 -2.75
C ARG A 123 10.96 -3.68 -1.26
N ARG A 124 11.47 -2.81 -0.39
CA ARG A 124 11.30 -2.90 1.07
C ARG A 124 9.82 -3.03 1.49
N GLY A 125 8.92 -2.29 0.85
CA GLY A 125 7.49 -2.39 1.18
C GLY A 125 6.90 -3.76 0.80
N VAL A 126 7.33 -4.33 -0.33
CA VAL A 126 6.90 -5.67 -0.78
C VAL A 126 7.38 -6.72 0.22
N ASP A 127 8.64 -6.63 0.64
CA ASP A 127 9.25 -7.58 1.58
C ASP A 127 8.58 -7.51 2.96
N ILE A 128 8.25 -6.32 3.46
CA ILE A 128 7.52 -6.15 4.73
C ILE A 128 6.12 -6.77 4.64
N LEU A 129 5.39 -6.54 3.53
CA LEU A 129 4.07 -7.14 3.34
C LEU A 129 4.14 -8.68 3.35
N ARG A 130 5.11 -9.25 2.62
CA ARG A 130 5.31 -10.71 2.58
C ARG A 130 5.63 -11.28 3.96
N ASN A 131 6.54 -10.63 4.70
CA ASN A 131 6.90 -11.06 6.04
C ASN A 131 5.70 -11.02 6.99
N ALA A 132 4.88 -9.96 6.93
CA ALA A 132 3.68 -9.84 7.76
C ALA A 132 2.64 -10.94 7.46
N ILE A 133 2.44 -11.29 6.18
CA ILE A 133 1.54 -12.38 5.79
C ILE A 133 2.06 -13.74 6.28
N ASN A 134 3.37 -13.99 6.14
CA ASN A 134 3.98 -15.24 6.58
C ASN A 134 3.89 -15.42 8.11
N GLN A 135 4.04 -14.34 8.88
CA GLN A 135 3.89 -14.37 10.34
C GLN A 135 2.45 -14.65 10.78
N THR A 136 1.47 -14.36 9.93
CA THR A 136 0.04 -14.57 10.21
C THR A 136 -0.43 -15.99 9.82
N SER A 137 0.40 -16.73 9.08
CA SER A 137 0.09 -18.08 8.58
C SER A 137 0.64 -19.21 9.46
N LEU A 138 1.25 -18.87 10.59
CA LEU A 138 1.70 -19.76 11.67
C LEU A 138 0.59 -19.95 12.70
#